data_AF-A0A3L7NRS4-F1
#
_entry.id   AF-A0A3L7NRS4-F1
#
_cell.length_a   1.000
_cell.length_b   1.000
_cell.length_c   1.000
_cell.angle_alpha   90.00
_cell.angle_beta   90.00
_cell.angle_gamma   90.00
#
_symmetry.space_group_name_H-M   'P 1'
#
loop_
_entity.id
_entity.type
_entity.pdbx_description
1 polymer ?
#
loop_
_entity_poly.entity_id
_entity_poly.type
_entity_poly.pdbx_seq_one_letter_code
_entity_poly.pdbx_strand_id
1 'polypeptide(L)'
;MDDPERLARSRTIRLPVNLMESMNLELTRSQQEILLRGLRFVRGAVSLGMPEFTEQVEVDRRRQYAEIDEVETIVAKAAIRQTAQA
;
A
#
# COMPACT_ATOMS: atom_id res chain seq x y z
N MET A 1 37.58 -30.22 -8.37
CA MET A 1 38.31 -29.50 -7.30
C MET A 1 37.81 -28.09 -7.40
N ASP A 2 36.69 -27.87 -6.73
CA ASP A 2 35.76 -26.78 -7.01
C ASP A 2 36.18 -25.56 -6.20
N ASP A 3 36.39 -24.47 -6.93
CA ASP A 3 36.99 -23.24 -6.48
C ASP A 3 36.08 -22.53 -5.45
N PRO A 4 36.50 -22.39 -4.18
CA PRO A 4 35.65 -21.87 -3.11
C PRO A 4 35.31 -20.37 -3.26
N GLU A 5 35.95 -19.63 -4.17
CA GLU A 5 35.67 -18.21 -4.40
C GLU A 5 34.41 -17.92 -5.24
N ARG A 6 33.81 -18.93 -5.89
CA ARG A 6 32.59 -18.71 -6.70
C ARG A 6 31.30 -18.58 -5.86
N LEU A 7 31.32 -18.97 -4.58
CA LEU A 7 30.15 -18.86 -3.69
C LEU A 7 29.96 -17.47 -3.06
N ALA A 8 30.90 -16.53 -3.24
CA ALA A 8 30.77 -15.16 -2.70
C ALA A 8 29.89 -14.23 -3.56
N ARG A 9 29.17 -14.77 -4.55
CA ARG A 9 28.22 -14.02 -5.38
C ARG A 9 26.76 -14.20 -4.97
N SER A 10 26.50 -14.63 -3.73
CA SER A 10 25.17 -14.45 -3.13
C SER A 10 25.00 -12.97 -2.74
N ARG A 11 24.79 -12.13 -3.76
CA ARG A 11 24.20 -10.81 -3.56
C ARG A 11 22.76 -11.07 -3.13
N THR A 12 22.54 -11.26 -1.83
CA THR A 12 21.25 -10.98 -1.22
C THR A 12 20.95 -9.53 -1.56
N ILE A 13 20.14 -9.32 -2.60
CA ILE A 13 19.47 -8.05 -2.81
C ILE A 13 18.53 -7.93 -1.61
N ARG A 14 19.03 -7.42 -0.48
CA ARG A 14 18.14 -6.81 0.50
C ARG A 14 17.61 -5.58 -0.19
N LEU A 15 16.43 -5.71 -0.78
CA LEU A 15 15.60 -4.56 -1.11
C LEU A 15 15.52 -3.72 0.18
N PRO A 16 15.99 -2.46 0.17
CA PRO A 16 15.87 -1.64 1.35
C PRO A 16 14.38 -1.50 1.68
N VAL A 17 14.05 -1.72 2.95
CA VAL A 17 12.72 -1.53 3.54
C VAL A 17 12.19 -0.09 3.36
N ASN A 18 13.02 0.81 2.82
CA ASN A 18 12.72 2.22 2.56
C ASN A 18 12.02 2.52 1.22
N LEU A 19 11.33 1.55 0.59
CA LEU A 19 10.49 1.90 -0.57
C LEU A 19 9.27 2.76 -0.14
N MET A 20 8.80 2.63 1.10
CA MET A 20 7.66 3.41 1.61
C MET A 20 8.00 4.84 2.04
N GLU A 21 9.22 5.12 2.52
CA GLU A 21 9.60 6.46 3.00
C GLU A 21 9.89 7.46 1.86
N SER A 22 9.92 7.03 0.60
CA SER A 22 10.41 7.86 -0.52
C SER A 22 9.51 7.87 -1.76
N MET A 23 8.21 7.59 -1.62
CA MET A 23 7.27 7.84 -2.72
C MET A 23 6.70 9.25 -2.58
N ASN A 24 7.33 10.23 -3.22
CA ASN A 24 6.65 11.47 -3.60
C ASN A 24 5.60 11.11 -4.66
N LEU A 25 4.46 10.60 -4.21
CA LEU A 25 3.34 10.25 -5.07
C LEU A 25 2.76 11.55 -5.63
N GLU A 26 2.86 11.72 -6.94
CA GLU A 26 2.25 12.84 -7.65
C GLU A 26 1.06 12.34 -8.44
N LEU A 27 -0.12 12.89 -8.13
CA LEU A 27 -1.40 12.50 -8.71
C LEU A 27 -2.05 13.70 -9.41
N THR A 28 -2.82 13.44 -10.45
CA THR A 28 -3.83 14.41 -10.89
C THR A 28 -5.02 14.39 -9.92
N ARG A 29 -5.83 15.46 -9.90
CA ARG A 29 -7.06 15.49 -9.07
C ARG A 29 -7.98 14.31 -9.37
N SER A 30 -8.15 13.97 -10.64
CA SER A 30 -8.98 12.83 -11.07
C SER A 30 -8.45 11.50 -10.53
N GLN A 31 -7.14 11.28 -10.60
CA GLN A 31 -6.52 10.08 -10.04
C GLN A 31 -6.70 9.99 -8.53
N GLN A 32 -6.46 11.08 -7.80
CA GLN A 32 -6.69 11.12 -6.36
C GLN A 32 -8.15 10.78 -6.01
N GLU A 33 -9.11 11.37 -6.73
CA GLU A 33 -10.52 11.12 -6.50
C GLU A 33 -10.91 9.66 -6.75
N ILE A 34 -10.44 9.08 -7.86
CA ILE A 34 -10.68 7.66 -8.20
C ILE A 34 -10.10 6.75 -7.11
N LEU A 35 -8.88 7.01 -6.65
CA LEU A 35 -8.23 6.22 -5.61
C LEU A 35 -8.98 6.31 -4.28
N LEU A 36 -9.39 7.51 -3.85
CA LEU A 36 -10.19 7.70 -2.64
C LEU A 36 -11.58 7.05 -2.73
N ARG A 37 -12.20 7.04 -3.93
CA ARG A 37 -13.44 6.28 -4.16
C ARG A 37 -13.20 4.77 -4.04
N GLY A 38 -12.10 4.27 -4.60
CA GLY A 38 -11.68 2.88 -4.49
C GLY A 38 -11.43 2.44 -3.05
N LEU A 39 -10.73 3.24 -2.25
CA LEU A 39 -10.46 2.95 -0.84
C LEU A 39 -11.76 2.86 -0.02
N ARG A 40 -12.73 3.74 -0.28
CA ARG A 40 -14.07 3.66 0.35
C ARG A 40 -14.79 2.36 0.00
N PHE A 41 -14.69 1.90 -1.25
CA PHE A 41 -15.26 0.62 -1.66
C PHE A 41 -14.61 -0.56 -0.92
N VAL A 42 -13.27 -0.58 -0.85
CA VAL A 42 -12.52 -1.63 -0.14
C VAL A 42 -12.89 -1.66 1.34
N ARG A 43 -12.97 -0.49 1.99
CA ARG A 43 -13.42 -0.38 3.38
C ARG A 43 -14.82 -0.97 3.58
N GLY A 44 -15.74 -0.70 2.65
CA GLY A 44 -17.07 -1.30 2.64
C GLY A 44 -17.04 -2.82 2.47
N ALA A 45 -16.19 -3.35 1.59
CA ALA A 45 -16.03 -4.78 1.39
C ALA A 45 -15.52 -5.50 2.66
N VAL A 46 -14.59 -4.89 3.40
CA VAL A 46 -14.12 -5.40 4.71
C VAL A 46 -15.27 -5.45 5.73
N SER A 47 -16.16 -4.46 5.73
CA SER A 47 -17.33 -4.45 6.60
C SER A 47 -18.37 -5.52 6.23
N LEU A 48 -18.48 -5.87 4.95
CA LEU A 48 -19.48 -6.78 4.41
C LEU A 48 -19.01 -8.23 4.30
N GLY A 49 -17.69 -8.48 4.29
CA GLY A 49 -17.11 -9.81 4.36
C GLY A 49 -17.45 -10.43 5.71
N MET A 50 -18.53 -11.22 5.76
CA MET A 50 -19.04 -11.87 6.97
C MET A 50 -18.65 -13.35 7.01
N PRO A 51 -17.45 -13.72 7.51
CA PRO A 51 -17.28 -14.99 8.17
C PRO A 51 -17.99 -14.96 9.54
N GLU A 52 -18.15 -16.12 10.16
CA GLU A 52 -18.67 -16.22 11.54
C GLU A 52 -17.85 -15.32 12.47
N PHE A 53 -18.55 -14.56 13.32
CA PHE A 53 -17.91 -13.64 14.25
C PHE A 53 -17.01 -14.41 15.22
N THR A 54 -15.74 -14.07 15.25
CA THR A 54 -14.76 -14.52 16.23
C THR A 54 -13.91 -13.33 16.67
N GLU A 55 -13.29 -13.41 17.85
CA GLU A 55 -12.37 -12.37 18.32
C GLU A 55 -11.19 -12.16 17.35
N GLN A 56 -10.72 -13.25 16.73
CA GLN A 56 -9.67 -13.19 15.71
C GLN A 56 -10.11 -12.39 14.48
N VAL A 57 -11.34 -12.63 13.98
CA VAL A 57 -11.91 -11.87 12.85
C VAL A 57 -12.01 -10.37 13.18
N GLU A 58 -12.35 -10.00 14.41
CA GLU A 58 -12.38 -8.60 14.84
C GLU A 58 -11.00 -7.95 14.93
N VAL A 59 -10.00 -8.70 15.39
CA VAL A 59 -8.60 -8.24 15.38
C VAL A 59 -8.13 -8.03 13.95
N ASP A 60 -8.39 -8.98 13.06
CA ASP A 60 -8.00 -8.90 11.65
C ASP A 60 -8.71 -7.74 10.94
N ARG A 61 -10.00 -7.52 11.24
CA ARG A 61 -10.77 -6.39 10.70
C ARG A 61 -10.21 -5.04 11.13
N ARG A 62 -9.86 -4.88 12.42
CA ARG A 62 -9.23 -3.65 12.91
C ARG A 62 -7.89 -3.39 12.23
N ARG A 63 -7.09 -4.44 12.02
CA ARG A 63 -5.83 -4.35 11.29
C ARG A 63 -6.06 -3.89 9.85
N GLN A 64 -7.00 -4.50 9.14
CA GLN A 64 -7.32 -4.11 7.76
C GLN A 64 -7.80 -2.65 7.66
N TYR A 65 -8.61 -2.18 8.62
CA TYR A 65 -9.00 -0.77 8.64
C TYR A 65 -7.81 0.16 8.88
N ALA A 66 -6.88 -0.20 9.76
CA ALA A 66 -5.67 0.60 9.99
C ALA A 66 -4.81 0.67 8.72
N GLU A 67 -4.63 -0.44 8.02
CA GLU A 67 -3.90 -0.48 6.74
C GLU A 67 -4.59 0.40 5.67
N ILE A 68 -5.93 0.39 5.61
CA ILE A 68 -6.69 1.26 4.71
C ILE A 68 -6.52 2.75 5.07
N ASP A 69 -6.57 3.10 6.35
CA ASP A 69 -6.43 4.48 6.84
C ASP A 69 -5.02 5.04 6.53
N GLU A 70 -3.98 4.21 6.62
CA GLU A 70 -2.62 4.57 6.23
C GLU A 70 -2.53 4.89 4.74
N VAL A 71 -3.09 4.03 3.87
CA VAL A 71 -3.10 4.25 2.42
C VAL A 71 -3.94 5.46 2.04
N GLU A 72 -5.09 5.67 2.69
CA GLU A 72 -5.92 6.87 2.52
C GLU A 72 -5.13 8.14 2.84
N THR A 73 -4.37 8.13 3.92
CA THR A 73 -3.51 9.25 4.32
C THR A 73 -2.43 9.54 3.26
N ILE A 74 -1.81 8.52 2.69
CA ILE A 74 -0.81 8.68 1.62
C ILE A 74 -1.45 9.30 0.38
N VAL A 75 -2.59 8.77 -0.08
CA VAL A 75 -3.30 9.26 -1.27
C VAL A 75 -3.81 10.69 -1.06
N ALA A 76 -4.32 11.01 0.14
CA ALA A 76 -4.79 12.35 0.48
C ALA A 76 -3.67 13.40 0.51
N LYS A 77 -2.47 13.01 0.94
CA LYS A 77 -1.28 13.87 1.01
C LYS A 77 -0.45 13.92 -0.27
N ALA A 78 -0.76 13.07 -1.25
CA ALA A 78 -0.08 13.05 -2.53
C ALA A 78 -0.07 14.44 -3.20
N ALA A 79 1.06 14.83 -3.76
CA ALA A 79 1.19 16.11 -4.44
C ALA A 79 0.31 16.14 -5.69
N ILE A 80 -0.44 17.22 -5.88
CA ILE A 80 -1.39 17.32 -7.00
C ILE A 80 -0.74 18.01 -8.20
N ARG A 81 -0.48 17.23 -9.26
CA ARG A 81 -0.17 17.79 -10.58
C ARG A 81 -1.43 18.36 -11.20
N GLN A 82 -1.44 19.66 -11.43
CA GLN A 82 -2.42 20.26 -12.33
C GLN A 82 -2.04 19.88 -13.76
N THR A 83 -2.80 18.98 -14.39
CA THR A 83 -2.78 18.89 -15.84
C THR A 83 -3.43 20.17 -16.38
N ALA A 84 -2.63 21.06 -16.96
CA ALA A 84 -3.15 22.13 -17.79
C ALA A 84 -4.03 21.48 -18.87
N GLN A 85 -5.32 21.83 -18.88
CA GLN A 85 -6.20 21.46 -19.98
C GLN A 85 -5.61 22.06 -21.26
N ALA A 86 -5.38 21.21 -22.25
CA ALA A 86 -5.09 21.61 -23.63
C ALA A 86 -6.38 22.07 -24.32
#